data_AF-A0A0P7WNZ1-F1
#
_entry.id   AF-A0A0P7WNZ1-F1
#
_cell.length_a   1.000
_cell.length_b   1.000
_cell.length_c   1.000
_cell.angle_alpha   90.00
_cell.angle_beta   90.00
_cell.angle_gamma   90.00
#
_symmetry.space_group_name_H-M   'P 1'
#
loop_
_entity.id
_entity.type
_entity.pdbx_description
1 polymer ?
#
loop_
_entity_poly.entity_id
_entity_poly.type
_entity_poly.pdbx_seq_one_letter_code
_entity_poly.pdbx_strand_id
1 'polypeptide(L)'
;LQQVFQISAHLVYWGKAIIIYPLCENNVYMLSPHASICLYSSLAEQFSQQFPGNDLPSMLAKFSLPISLSEFRNPLDAPVQEVQLIQMVVWLLQRRLLIQLHTYVCLLVPPGQDEPGPWDEEPPLVACVGGRSLSTPSALSFGSPTSSDDMTLTSPSMDNSSAELLPGTDSPLNRRMTETLLASLTEHERQAILSVPAAQNPEDLRMFARLLHYFRGHHHLEEIMYNENMRRSQLKMLFDKFRSVLVITNHEDPVISIFQSPLE
;
A
#
# COMPACT_ATOMS: atom_id res chain seq x y z
N LEU A 1 -16.31 -17.73 -9.93
CA LEU A 1 -15.07 -17.01 -9.54
C LEU A 1 -14.91 -16.92 -8.02
N GLN A 2 -15.94 -16.52 -7.27
CA GLN A 2 -15.86 -16.35 -5.81
C GLN A 2 -15.47 -17.62 -5.05
N GLN A 3 -15.99 -18.79 -5.44
CA GLN A 3 -15.60 -20.09 -4.86
C GLN A 3 -14.12 -20.42 -5.10
N VAL A 4 -13.58 -20.13 -6.29
CA VAL A 4 -12.17 -20.35 -6.60
C VAL A 4 -11.29 -19.45 -5.74
N PHE A 5 -11.70 -18.18 -5.55
CA PHE A 5 -10.98 -17.26 -4.67
C PHE A 5 -10.97 -17.74 -3.21
N GLN A 6 -12.10 -18.25 -2.69
CA GLN A 6 -12.17 -18.80 -1.33
C GLN A 6 -11.27 -20.02 -1.15
N ILE A 7 -11.26 -20.95 -2.11
CA ILE A 7 -10.40 -22.13 -2.07
C ILE A 7 -8.92 -21.72 -2.15
N SER A 8 -8.57 -20.82 -3.07
CA SER A 8 -7.20 -20.31 -3.21
C SER A 8 -6.74 -19.59 -1.94
N ALA A 9 -7.58 -18.70 -1.38
CA ALA A 9 -7.28 -18.01 -0.14
C ALA A 9 -7.10 -18.99 1.03
N HIS A 10 -7.91 -20.05 1.10
CA HIS A 10 -7.74 -21.11 2.08
C HIS A 10 -6.42 -21.86 1.88
N LEU A 11 -6.08 -22.26 0.64
CA LEU A 11 -4.81 -22.92 0.36
C LEU A 11 -3.60 -22.06 0.73
N VAL A 12 -3.67 -20.76 0.48
CA VAL A 12 -2.65 -19.79 0.88
C VAL A 12 -2.59 -19.68 2.40
N TYR A 13 -3.74 -19.52 3.08
CA TYR A 13 -3.82 -19.41 4.55
C TYR A 13 -3.20 -20.61 5.28
N TRP A 14 -3.35 -21.82 4.74
CA TRP A 14 -2.74 -23.04 5.31
C TRP A 14 -1.32 -23.31 4.78
N GLY A 15 -0.71 -22.37 4.05
CA GLY A 15 0.64 -22.49 3.49
C GLY A 15 0.80 -23.52 2.37
N LYS A 16 -0.31 -24.08 1.85
CA LYS A 16 -0.33 -25.11 0.79
C LYS A 16 -0.25 -24.53 -0.62
N ALA A 17 -0.45 -23.22 -0.77
CA ALA A 17 -0.25 -22.49 -2.02
C ALA A 17 0.59 -21.23 -1.78
N ILE A 18 1.26 -20.75 -2.82
CA ILE A 18 2.07 -19.54 -2.82
C ILE A 18 1.52 -18.61 -3.88
N ILE A 19 1.38 -17.33 -3.54
CA ILE A 19 1.05 -16.28 -4.50
C ILE A 19 2.35 -15.85 -5.17
N ILE A 20 2.43 -16.02 -6.49
CA ILE A 20 3.54 -15.50 -7.30
C ILE A 20 2.99 -14.34 -8.12
N TYR A 21 3.50 -13.15 -7.87
CA TYR A 21 3.15 -11.97 -8.64
C TYR A 21 3.64 -12.09 -10.09
N PRO A 22 2.99 -11.41 -11.05
CA PRO A 22 3.47 -11.37 -12.42
C PRO A 22 4.91 -10.82 -12.45
N LEU A 23 5.78 -11.54 -13.17
CA LEU A 23 7.18 -11.18 -13.30
C LEU A 23 7.32 -9.96 -14.23
N CYS A 24 7.77 -8.84 -13.68
CA CYS A 24 8.07 -7.62 -14.42
C CYS A 24 9.57 -7.31 -14.33
N GLU A 25 10.11 -6.62 -15.33
CA GLU A 25 11.53 -6.22 -15.39
C GLU A 25 11.98 -5.41 -14.17
N ASN A 26 11.07 -4.60 -13.61
CA ASN A 26 11.34 -3.76 -12.44
C ASN A 26 11.20 -4.49 -11.09
N ASN A 27 10.76 -5.76 -11.09
CA ASN A 27 10.62 -6.50 -9.85
C ASN A 27 12.01 -6.83 -9.31
N VAL A 28 12.18 -6.62 -8.01
CA VAL A 28 13.43 -6.88 -7.30
C VAL A 28 13.31 -8.20 -6.57
N TYR A 29 14.30 -9.07 -6.74
CA TYR A 29 14.35 -10.37 -6.06
C TYR A 29 15.60 -10.46 -5.20
N MET A 30 15.47 -11.21 -4.12
CA MET A 30 16.56 -11.51 -3.19
C MET A 30 16.47 -12.97 -2.76
N LEU A 31 17.61 -13.55 -2.38
CA LEU A 31 17.67 -14.86 -1.74
C LEU A 31 16.87 -14.83 -0.44
N SER A 32 16.01 -15.83 -0.23
CA SER A 32 15.33 -16.00 1.05
C SER A 32 16.37 -16.28 2.15
N PRO A 33 16.30 -15.62 3.32
CA PRO A 33 17.18 -15.92 4.45
C PRO A 33 17.00 -17.36 4.96
N HIS A 34 15.88 -18.01 4.64
CA HIS A 34 15.56 -19.38 5.00
C HIS A 34 15.85 -20.39 3.88
N ALA A 35 16.42 -19.94 2.75
CA ALA A 35 16.75 -20.83 1.64
C ALA A 35 17.81 -21.85 2.07
N SER A 36 17.53 -23.14 1.86
CA SER A 36 18.55 -24.19 2.02
C SER A 36 19.54 -24.12 0.85
N ILE A 37 20.70 -23.50 1.07
CA ILE A 37 21.80 -23.37 0.09
C ILE A 37 22.66 -24.64 0.05
N CYS A 38 22.17 -25.77 0.57
CA CYS A 38 22.95 -27.01 0.64
C CYS A 38 23.29 -27.52 -0.77
N LEU A 39 24.60 -27.65 -1.04
CA LEU A 39 25.17 -28.13 -2.31
C LEU A 39 24.68 -29.54 -2.71
N TYR A 40 24.26 -30.35 -1.73
CA TYR A 40 23.75 -31.72 -1.92
C TYR A 40 22.24 -31.84 -1.71
N SER A 41 21.51 -30.74 -1.79
CA SER A 41 20.05 -30.76 -1.68
C SER A 41 19.44 -31.49 -2.88
N SER A 42 18.37 -32.26 -2.66
CA SER A 42 17.55 -32.83 -3.73
C SER A 42 17.02 -31.77 -4.71
N LEU A 43 16.97 -30.50 -4.27
CA LEU A 43 16.65 -29.36 -5.12
C LEU A 43 17.71 -29.11 -6.19
N ALA A 44 18.99 -29.27 -5.87
CA ALA A 44 20.10 -29.05 -6.81
C ALA A 44 20.10 -30.11 -7.92
N GLU A 45 19.82 -31.37 -7.59
CA GLU A 45 19.66 -32.45 -8.57
C GLU A 45 18.48 -32.19 -9.51
N GLN A 46 17.32 -31.81 -8.95
CA GLN A 46 16.13 -31.48 -9.73
C GLN A 46 16.35 -30.26 -10.62
N PHE A 47 17.12 -29.26 -10.16
CA PHE A 47 17.48 -28.10 -10.96
C PHE A 47 18.37 -28.49 -12.14
N SER A 48 19.40 -29.29 -11.90
CA SER A 48 20.32 -29.76 -12.94
C SER A 48 19.61 -30.61 -14.01
N GLN A 49 18.60 -31.40 -13.61
CA GLN A 49 17.75 -32.16 -14.54
C GLN A 49 16.86 -31.27 -15.42
N GLN A 50 16.33 -30.18 -14.87
CA GLN A 50 15.44 -29.26 -15.61
C GLN A 50 16.22 -28.24 -16.46
N PHE A 51 17.40 -27.82 -15.99
CA PHE A 51 18.23 -26.79 -16.63
C PHE A 51 19.68 -27.30 -16.79
N PRO A 52 19.95 -28.16 -17.80
CA PRO A 52 21.29 -28.68 -18.03
C PRO A 52 22.27 -27.54 -18.34
N GLY A 53 23.41 -27.52 -17.63
CA GLY A 53 24.46 -26.52 -17.80
C GLY A 53 24.40 -25.32 -16.85
N ASN A 54 23.44 -25.27 -15.92
CA ASN A 54 23.39 -24.24 -14.87
C ASN A 54 23.44 -24.88 -13.48
N ASP A 55 24.29 -24.33 -12.62
CA ASP A 55 24.38 -24.77 -11.23
C ASP A 55 23.46 -23.92 -10.34
N LEU A 56 22.66 -24.59 -9.51
CA LEU A 56 21.76 -23.93 -8.57
C LEU A 56 22.50 -22.96 -7.62
N PRO A 57 23.64 -23.33 -6.98
CA PRO A 57 24.35 -22.43 -6.06
C PRO A 57 24.90 -21.19 -6.76
N SER A 58 25.45 -21.37 -7.97
CA SER A 58 25.95 -20.26 -8.80
C SER A 58 24.82 -19.31 -9.18
N MET A 59 23.61 -19.83 -9.40
CA MET A 59 22.43 -19.01 -9.65
C MET A 59 21.99 -18.28 -8.37
N LEU A 60 21.81 -18.99 -7.26
CA LEU A 60 21.46 -18.38 -5.97
C LEU A 60 22.43 -17.28 -5.52
N ALA A 61 23.72 -17.46 -5.79
CA ALA A 61 24.75 -16.45 -5.48
C ALA A 61 24.49 -15.11 -6.19
N LYS A 62 23.93 -15.11 -7.40
CA LYS A 62 23.60 -13.86 -8.13
C LYS A 62 22.43 -13.10 -7.47
N PHE A 63 21.57 -13.79 -6.72
CA PHE A 63 20.45 -13.21 -5.98
C PHE A 63 20.78 -12.93 -4.50
N SER A 64 22.06 -13.04 -4.10
CA SER A 64 22.48 -12.74 -2.72
C SER A 64 22.20 -11.29 -2.31
N LEU A 65 22.20 -10.36 -3.27
CA LEU A 65 21.79 -8.98 -3.10
C LEU A 65 20.47 -8.72 -3.83
N PRO A 66 19.69 -7.72 -3.40
CA PRO A 66 18.51 -7.27 -4.14
C PRO A 66 18.90 -6.89 -5.58
N ILE A 67 18.40 -7.64 -6.56
CA ILE A 67 18.66 -7.38 -7.97
C ILE A 67 17.34 -7.31 -8.75
N SER A 68 17.23 -6.33 -9.65
CA SER A 68 16.09 -6.22 -10.54
C SER A 68 16.18 -7.24 -11.69
N LEU A 69 15.04 -7.70 -12.20
CA LEU A 69 15.06 -8.59 -13.38
C LEU A 69 15.68 -7.92 -14.61
N SER A 70 15.57 -6.60 -14.76
CA SER A 70 16.24 -5.86 -15.84
C SER A 70 17.76 -5.89 -15.72
N GLU A 71 18.31 -5.78 -14.51
CA GLU A 71 19.76 -5.86 -14.29
C GLU A 71 20.27 -7.29 -14.41
N PHE A 72 19.43 -8.26 -14.07
CA PHE A 72 19.77 -9.66 -14.18
C PHE A 72 19.78 -10.15 -15.65
N ARG A 73 19.01 -9.49 -16.53
CA ARG A 73 19.04 -9.74 -17.98
C ARG A 73 20.28 -9.13 -18.59
N ASN A 74 20.98 -9.92 -19.40
CA ASN A 74 22.05 -9.40 -20.23
C ASN A 74 21.45 -8.95 -21.58
N PRO A 75 21.57 -7.67 -21.97
CA PRO A 75 20.98 -7.14 -23.20
C PRO A 75 21.55 -7.76 -24.50
N LEU A 76 22.61 -8.57 -24.38
CA LEU A 76 23.24 -9.30 -25.47
C LEU A 76 22.74 -10.74 -25.63
N ASP A 77 21.92 -11.23 -24.69
CA ASP A 77 21.45 -12.61 -24.69
C ASP A 77 20.33 -12.83 -25.72
N ALA A 78 20.25 -14.04 -26.26
CA ALA A 78 19.20 -14.41 -27.20
C ALA A 78 17.84 -14.48 -26.48
N PRO A 79 16.70 -14.19 -27.15
CA PRO A 79 15.37 -14.24 -26.54
C PRO A 79 15.02 -15.62 -25.95
N VAL A 80 15.67 -16.69 -26.43
CA VAL A 80 15.54 -18.05 -25.88
C VAL A 80 16.13 -18.17 -24.46
N GLN A 81 17.25 -17.50 -24.20
CA GLN A 81 17.87 -17.48 -22.88
C GLN A 81 17.03 -16.70 -21.87
N GLU A 82 16.34 -15.63 -22.31
CA GLU A 82 15.41 -14.89 -21.45
C GLU A 82 14.25 -15.77 -20.96
N VAL A 83 13.66 -16.60 -21.84
CA VAL A 83 12.59 -17.51 -21.45
C VAL A 83 13.09 -18.54 -20.44
N GLN A 84 14.30 -19.08 -20.64
CA GLN A 84 14.92 -20.00 -19.68
C GLN A 84 15.19 -19.32 -18.34
N LEU A 85 15.71 -18.09 -18.34
CA LEU A 85 15.96 -17.28 -17.15
C LEU A 85 14.68 -17.06 -16.33
N ILE A 86 13.59 -16.67 -17.01
CA ILE A 86 12.29 -16.48 -16.39
C ILE A 86 11.79 -17.80 -15.80
N GLN A 87 11.89 -18.91 -16.53
CA GLN A 87 11.50 -20.23 -16.02
C GLN A 87 12.32 -20.64 -14.78
N MET A 88 13.62 -20.34 -14.76
CA MET A 88 14.49 -20.57 -13.60
C MET A 88 14.02 -19.71 -12.42
N VAL A 89 13.74 -18.43 -12.62
CA VAL A 89 13.24 -17.53 -11.56
C VAL A 89 11.89 -18.01 -11.03
N VAL A 90 10.95 -18.40 -11.90
CA VAL A 90 9.66 -18.98 -11.50
C VAL A 90 9.88 -20.24 -10.65
N TRP A 91 10.77 -21.13 -11.09
CA TRP A 91 11.09 -22.36 -10.36
C TRP A 91 11.68 -22.08 -8.98
N LEU A 92 12.54 -21.07 -8.87
CA LEU A 92 13.14 -20.64 -7.60
C LEU A 92 12.08 -20.02 -6.66
N LEU A 93 11.17 -19.21 -7.19
CA LEU A 93 10.04 -18.64 -6.45
C LEU A 93 9.06 -19.71 -5.95
N GLN A 94 8.73 -20.70 -6.80
CA GLN A 94 7.86 -21.82 -6.44
C GLN A 94 8.41 -22.63 -5.24
N ARG A 95 9.72 -22.65 -5.06
CA ARG A 95 10.41 -23.38 -3.99
C ARG A 95 10.80 -22.49 -2.80
N ARG A 96 10.33 -21.24 -2.76
CA ARG A 96 10.61 -20.26 -1.69
C ARG A 96 12.11 -19.98 -1.50
N LEU A 97 12.92 -20.17 -2.55
CA LEU A 97 14.35 -19.87 -2.52
C LEU A 97 14.62 -18.38 -2.77
N LEU A 98 13.71 -17.72 -3.50
CA LEU A 98 13.72 -16.29 -3.73
C LEU A 98 12.51 -15.64 -3.07
N ILE A 99 12.72 -14.41 -2.62
CA ILE A 99 11.68 -13.50 -2.17
C ILE A 99 11.60 -12.31 -3.12
N GLN A 100 10.39 -11.82 -3.36
CA GLN A 100 10.17 -10.60 -4.10
C GLN A 100 10.12 -9.43 -3.11
N LEU A 101 10.94 -8.42 -3.37
CA LEU A 101 10.94 -7.18 -2.61
C LEU A 101 10.04 -6.17 -3.29
N HIS A 102 9.15 -5.59 -2.51
CA HIS A 102 8.22 -4.55 -2.93
C HIS A 102 8.62 -3.21 -2.34
N THR A 103 8.33 -2.14 -3.09
CA THR A 103 8.61 -0.77 -2.65
C THR A 103 7.42 -0.23 -1.87
N TYR A 104 7.66 0.15 -0.62
CA TYR A 104 6.68 0.74 0.28
C TYR A 104 7.04 2.19 0.57
N VAL A 105 6.00 3.00 0.78
CA VAL A 105 6.16 4.41 1.09
C VAL A 105 5.54 4.69 2.45
N CYS A 106 6.31 5.35 3.29
CA CYS A 106 5.87 5.83 4.60
C CYS A 106 5.98 7.35 4.62
N LEU A 107 4.94 8.00 5.12
CA LEU A 107 5.03 9.41 5.50
C LEU A 107 5.92 9.48 6.74
N LEU A 108 7.08 10.12 6.60
CA LEU A 108 7.92 10.45 7.75
C LEU A 108 8.05 11.97 7.77
N VAL A 109 7.25 12.58 8.62
CA VAL A 109 7.48 13.96 8.98
C VAL A 109 8.46 13.91 10.14
N PRO A 110 9.67 14.48 9.98
CA PRO A 110 10.59 14.63 11.10
C PRO A 110 9.80 15.31 12.22
N PRO A 111 9.80 14.77 13.45
CA PRO A 111 9.25 15.54 14.55
C PRO A 111 9.96 16.90 14.50
N GLY A 112 9.20 17.99 14.48
CA GLY A 112 9.76 19.28 14.82
C GLY A 112 10.54 19.10 16.13
N GLN A 113 11.59 19.88 16.35
CA GLN A 113 12.20 19.96 17.67
C GLN A 113 11.17 20.55 18.65
N ASP A 114 10.21 19.73 19.06
CA ASP A 114 9.50 19.88 20.30
C ASP A 114 10.28 19.02 21.28
N GLU A 115 10.84 19.70 22.28
CA GLU A 115 11.45 19.12 23.47
C GLU A 115 10.74 17.83 23.92
N PRO A 116 11.45 16.83 24.46
CA PRO A 116 10.81 15.65 25.02
C PRO A 116 9.87 16.10 26.14
N GLY A 117 8.56 16.11 25.86
CA GLY A 117 7.54 16.20 26.87
C GLY A 117 7.74 15.05 27.87
N PRO A 118 7.64 15.32 29.19
CA PRO A 118 7.88 14.30 30.19
C PRO A 118 6.88 13.16 29.99
N TRP A 119 7.41 11.94 30.07
CA TRP A 119 6.72 10.66 30.17
C TRP A 119 5.37 10.77 30.88
N ASP A 120 4.28 10.88 30.12
CA ASP A 120 2.94 10.59 30.61
C ASP A 120 2.47 9.29 29.95
N GLU A 121 2.68 8.24 30.75
CA GLU A 121 1.90 7.03 30.95
C GLU A 121 1.37 6.19 29.77
N GLU A 122 1.58 4.89 29.98
CA GLU A 122 1.16 3.74 29.18
C GLU A 122 -0.30 3.77 28.70
N PRO A 123 -0.63 3.16 27.54
CA PRO A 123 -2.01 2.90 27.19
C PRO A 123 -2.49 1.65 27.96
N PRO A 124 -3.61 1.67 28.71
CA PRO A 124 -4.17 0.43 29.22
C PRO A 124 -4.95 -0.26 28.11
N LEU A 125 -4.47 -1.45 27.79
CA LEU A 125 -5.18 -2.48 27.04
C LEU A 125 -6.54 -2.79 27.68
N VAL A 126 -7.45 -3.16 26.81
CA VAL A 126 -8.81 -3.67 27.01
C VAL A 126 -8.92 -4.67 28.18
N ALA A 127 -9.84 -4.41 29.12
CA ALA A 127 -10.42 -5.45 29.97
C ALA A 127 -11.92 -5.19 30.17
N CYS A 128 -12.71 -6.06 29.55
CA CYS A 128 -14.14 -6.21 29.77
C CYS A 128 -14.39 -6.77 31.19
N VAL A 129 -15.50 -6.36 31.82
CA VAL A 129 -16.44 -7.18 32.64
C VAL A 129 -17.11 -6.33 33.74
N GLY A 130 -18.44 -6.16 33.58
CA GLY A 130 -19.40 -6.46 34.65
C GLY A 130 -19.84 -5.33 35.58
N GLY A 131 -21.09 -4.85 35.40
CA GLY A 131 -21.83 -4.30 36.54
C GLY A 131 -23.04 -3.41 36.25
N ARG A 132 -24.20 -4.03 36.02
CA ARG A 132 -25.60 -3.54 36.27
C ARG A 132 -26.18 -2.48 35.31
N SER A 133 -27.12 -2.88 34.44
CA SER A 133 -28.59 -3.05 34.64
C SER A 133 -29.36 -1.73 34.65
N LEU A 134 -30.02 -1.36 33.54
CA LEU A 134 -31.38 -1.74 33.10
C LEU A 134 -32.48 -0.87 33.73
N SER A 135 -33.05 0.05 32.94
CA SER A 135 -34.49 0.38 32.96
C SER A 135 -34.88 1.22 31.73
N THR A 136 -35.34 0.49 30.72
CA THR A 136 -36.47 0.69 29.77
C THR A 136 -37.02 2.07 29.37
N PRO A 137 -37.55 2.18 28.12
CA PRO A 137 -38.17 3.39 27.57
C PRO A 137 -39.65 3.49 27.94
N SER A 138 -40.17 4.71 28.16
CA SER A 138 -41.62 4.97 28.25
C SER A 138 -42.08 5.81 27.08
N ALA A 139 -42.89 5.17 26.24
CA ALA A 139 -43.73 5.77 25.22
C ALA A 139 -45.06 6.25 25.83
N LEU A 140 -45.75 7.08 25.04
CA LEU A 140 -47.17 7.45 25.08
C LEU A 140 -47.58 8.61 26.00
N SER A 141 -47.84 9.76 25.37
CA SER A 141 -49.02 10.54 25.73
C SER A 141 -49.69 11.07 24.46
N PHE A 142 -50.94 10.67 24.27
CA PHE A 142 -51.83 10.94 23.15
C PHE A 142 -52.85 12.00 23.60
N GLY A 143 -53.16 13.01 22.77
CA GLY A 143 -54.28 13.92 23.05
C GLY A 143 -54.17 15.31 22.38
N SER A 144 -54.82 15.44 21.23
CA SER A 144 -55.00 16.61 20.34
C SER A 144 -55.96 17.70 20.92
N PRO A 145 -56.53 18.63 20.12
CA PRO A 145 -55.96 19.80 19.42
C PRO A 145 -56.74 21.11 19.69
N THR A 146 -56.20 22.30 19.40
CA THR A 146 -57.03 23.50 19.13
C THR A 146 -56.28 24.49 18.21
N SER A 147 -56.93 24.89 17.10
CA SER A 147 -57.13 26.29 16.61
C SER A 147 -55.91 27.22 16.48
N SER A 148 -55.66 28.03 15.45
CA SER A 148 -56.27 28.42 14.17
C SER A 148 -55.16 29.16 13.39
N ASP A 149 -55.27 29.15 12.06
CA ASP A 149 -54.78 30.11 11.05
C ASP A 149 -53.73 31.17 11.43
N ASP A 150 -52.61 31.21 10.68
CA ASP A 150 -52.26 32.42 9.93
C ASP A 150 -51.34 32.11 8.73
N MET A 151 -51.61 32.79 7.63
CA MET A 151 -50.91 32.76 6.36
C MET A 151 -49.61 33.56 6.45
N THR A 152 -48.55 33.13 5.77
CA THR A 152 -47.86 33.97 4.78
C THR A 152 -46.73 33.22 4.07
N LEU A 153 -46.76 33.35 2.76
CA LEU A 153 -45.79 32.87 1.79
C LEU A 153 -44.55 33.74 1.81
N THR A 154 -43.36 33.17 2.00
CA THR A 154 -42.12 33.70 1.40
C THR A 154 -41.10 32.58 1.20
N SER A 155 -40.99 32.08 -0.02
CA SER A 155 -39.79 31.40 -0.51
C SER A 155 -38.73 32.46 -0.81
N PRO A 156 -37.44 32.24 -0.51
CA PRO A 156 -36.37 32.86 -1.29
C PRO A 156 -35.94 31.89 -2.39
N SER A 157 -36.06 32.44 -3.59
CA SER A 157 -35.60 31.97 -4.89
C SER A 157 -34.08 31.81 -4.94
N MET A 158 -33.66 30.95 -5.87
CA MET A 158 -32.30 30.75 -6.36
C MET A 158 -31.62 32.05 -6.82
N ASP A 159 -30.42 32.29 -6.30
CA ASP A 159 -29.41 33.12 -6.98
C ASP A 159 -28.36 32.16 -7.58
N ASN A 160 -28.69 31.63 -8.77
CA ASN A 160 -27.73 30.94 -9.61
C ASN A 160 -26.87 32.00 -10.31
N SER A 161 -25.83 32.48 -9.62
CA SER A 161 -24.79 33.29 -10.25
C SER A 161 -23.92 32.40 -11.14
N SER A 162 -24.30 32.35 -12.42
CA SER A 162 -23.46 31.91 -13.52
C SER A 162 -22.24 32.83 -13.62
N ALA A 163 -21.13 32.42 -13.02
CA ALA A 163 -19.83 33.03 -13.30
C ALA A 163 -19.22 32.33 -14.52
N GLU A 164 -18.87 33.15 -15.50
CA GLU A 164 -18.31 32.80 -16.79
C GLU A 164 -17.06 31.93 -16.66
N LEU A 165 -16.94 31.00 -17.61
CA LEU A 165 -15.84 30.05 -17.76
C LEU A 165 -14.52 30.79 -17.99
N LEU A 166 -13.67 30.84 -16.97
CA LEU A 166 -12.22 31.05 -17.11
C LEU A 166 -11.50 29.71 -16.90
N PRO A 167 -10.64 29.27 -17.84
CA PRO A 167 -9.81 28.09 -17.67
C PRO A 167 -8.61 28.47 -16.80
N GLY A 168 -8.74 28.43 -15.47
CA GLY A 168 -7.61 28.81 -14.63
C GLY A 168 -7.79 28.79 -13.10
N THR A 169 -8.93 28.36 -12.57
CA THR A 169 -9.12 28.31 -11.11
C THR A 169 -9.61 26.92 -10.72
N ASP A 170 -8.82 26.23 -9.90
CA ASP A 170 -9.21 24.98 -9.27
C ASP A 170 -10.64 25.08 -8.72
N SER A 171 -11.48 24.10 -9.08
CA SER A 171 -12.84 24.01 -8.57
C SER A 171 -12.84 24.13 -7.03
N PRO A 172 -13.65 25.02 -6.44
CA PRO A 172 -13.68 25.23 -4.98
C PRO A 172 -14.00 23.93 -4.22
N LEU A 173 -14.67 22.98 -4.87
CA LEU A 173 -14.90 21.63 -4.35
C LEU A 173 -13.62 20.82 -4.20
N ASN A 174 -12.71 20.88 -5.18
CA ASN A 174 -11.45 20.14 -5.15
C ASN A 174 -10.55 20.64 -4.02
N ARG A 175 -10.53 21.96 -3.80
CA ARG A 175 -9.77 22.59 -2.72
C ARG A 175 -10.29 22.14 -1.34
N ARG A 176 -11.60 22.17 -1.14
CA ARG A 176 -12.23 21.69 0.11
C ARG A 176 -11.96 20.20 0.36
N MET A 177 -12.00 19.38 -0.70
CA MET A 177 -11.70 17.95 -0.60
C MET A 177 -10.25 17.70 -0.17
N THR A 178 -9.28 18.38 -0.78
CA THR A 178 -7.86 18.28 -0.37
C THR A 178 -7.64 18.77 1.05
N GLU A 179 -8.29 19.87 1.44
CA GLU A 179 -8.20 20.40 2.81
C GLU A 179 -8.80 19.41 3.82
N THR A 180 -9.87 18.70 3.46
CA THR A 180 -10.48 17.66 4.31
C THR A 180 -9.57 16.44 4.48
N LEU A 181 -8.92 15.98 3.40
CA LEU A 181 -7.97 14.86 3.46
C LEU A 181 -6.73 15.23 4.27
N LEU A 182 -6.24 16.47 4.14
CA LEU A 182 -5.11 16.98 4.92
C LEU A 182 -5.48 17.26 6.39
N ALA A 183 -6.76 17.53 6.70
CA ALA A 183 -7.23 17.70 8.07
C ALA A 183 -7.22 16.39 8.89
N SER A 184 -7.07 15.24 8.23
CA SER A 184 -6.87 13.95 8.92
C SER A 184 -5.44 13.77 9.46
N LEU A 185 -4.50 14.60 9.03
CA LEU A 185 -3.11 14.61 9.50
C LEU A 185 -2.93 15.55 10.69
N THR A 186 -1.84 15.37 11.43
CA THR A 186 -1.44 16.33 12.46
C THR A 186 -1.04 17.68 11.84
N GLU A 187 -1.17 18.77 12.60
CA GLU A 187 -0.82 20.11 12.10
C GLU A 187 0.66 20.19 11.66
N HIS A 188 1.56 19.51 12.37
CA HIS A 188 2.98 19.41 12.03
C HIS A 188 3.20 18.71 10.68
N GLU A 189 2.48 17.61 10.43
CA GLU A 189 2.56 16.91 9.15
C GLU A 189 2.03 17.75 8.00
N ARG A 190 0.91 18.44 8.21
CA ARG A 190 0.32 19.35 7.23
C ARG A 190 1.29 20.47 6.85
N GLN A 191 1.94 21.09 7.83
CA GLN A 191 2.93 22.14 7.60
C GLN A 191 4.17 21.61 6.87
N ALA A 192 4.66 20.42 7.23
CA ALA A 192 5.79 19.79 6.55
C ALA A 192 5.46 19.51 5.08
N ILE A 193 4.26 19.00 4.78
CA ILE A 193 3.82 18.76 3.39
C ILE A 193 3.69 20.09 2.62
N LEU A 194 3.10 21.12 3.21
CA LEU A 194 2.94 22.43 2.59
C LEU A 194 4.28 23.18 2.40
N SER A 195 5.30 22.86 3.19
CA SER A 195 6.65 23.43 3.04
C SER A 195 7.38 22.91 1.79
N VAL A 196 6.93 21.78 1.23
CA VAL A 196 7.55 21.20 0.04
C VAL A 196 7.25 22.06 -1.19
N PRO A 197 8.24 22.40 -2.04
CA PRO A 197 8.01 23.19 -3.26
C PRO A 197 6.92 22.61 -4.17
N ALA A 198 6.82 21.28 -4.22
CA ALA A 198 5.81 20.56 -4.98
C ALA A 198 4.37 20.80 -4.50
N ALA A 199 4.16 21.19 -3.24
CA ALA A 199 2.84 21.52 -2.71
C ALA A 199 2.26 22.80 -3.30
N GLN A 200 3.08 23.64 -3.94
CA GLN A 200 2.60 24.82 -4.68
C GLN A 200 1.79 24.43 -5.91
N ASN A 201 2.01 23.23 -6.45
CA ASN A 201 1.20 22.71 -7.54
C ASN A 201 -0.07 22.03 -6.96
N PRO A 202 -1.27 22.56 -7.23
CA PRO A 202 -2.51 22.02 -6.68
C PRO A 202 -2.83 20.61 -7.19
N GLU A 203 -2.33 20.23 -8.38
CA GLU A 203 -2.54 18.87 -8.92
C GLU A 203 -1.70 17.82 -8.20
N ASP A 204 -0.42 18.12 -7.98
CA ASP A 204 0.50 17.23 -7.26
C ASP A 204 0.07 17.09 -5.80
N LEU A 205 -0.31 18.19 -5.14
CA LEU A 205 -0.83 18.17 -3.77
C LEU A 205 -2.11 17.35 -3.66
N ARG A 206 -3.04 17.49 -4.61
CA ARG A 206 -4.29 16.72 -4.63
C ARG A 206 -4.06 15.24 -4.79
N MET A 207 -3.15 14.87 -5.69
CA MET A 207 -2.76 13.48 -5.91
C MET A 207 -2.10 12.90 -4.67
N PHE A 208 -1.18 13.65 -4.05
CA PHE A 208 -0.56 13.28 -2.78
C PHE A 208 -1.59 13.09 -1.66
N ALA A 209 -2.52 14.05 -1.50
CA ALA A 209 -3.57 13.98 -0.49
C ALA A 209 -4.47 12.75 -0.65
N ARG A 210 -4.78 12.36 -1.89
CA ARG A 210 -5.51 11.12 -2.19
C ARG A 210 -4.73 9.85 -1.85
N LEU A 211 -3.40 9.91 -1.81
CA LEU A 211 -2.54 8.74 -1.57
C LEU A 211 -2.10 8.61 -0.11
N LEU A 212 -2.41 9.59 0.74
CA LEU A 212 -2.00 9.65 2.14
C LEU A 212 -2.36 8.38 2.92
N HIS A 213 -3.53 7.79 2.69
CA HIS A 213 -3.94 6.58 3.39
C HIS A 213 -3.09 5.34 3.02
N TYR A 214 -2.43 5.35 1.86
CA TYR A 214 -1.50 4.30 1.48
C TYR A 214 -0.11 4.47 2.12
N PHE A 215 0.27 5.69 2.52
CA PHE A 215 1.61 6.01 3.06
C PHE A 215 1.85 5.59 4.51
N ARG A 216 1.19 4.51 4.94
CA ARG A 216 1.39 3.88 6.26
C ARG A 216 2.41 2.74 6.22
N GLY A 217 3.01 2.47 5.07
CA GLY A 217 3.94 1.34 4.89
C GLY A 217 3.27 -0.02 4.73
N HIS A 218 1.94 -0.08 4.65
CA HIS A 218 1.20 -1.35 4.45
C HIS A 218 0.90 -1.66 2.98
N HIS A 219 0.97 -0.64 2.12
CA HIS A 219 0.63 -0.78 0.71
C HIS A 219 1.88 -0.61 -0.12
N HIS A 220 2.17 -1.59 -0.95
CA HIS A 220 3.28 -1.53 -1.87
C HIS A 220 2.91 -0.73 -3.13
N LEU A 221 3.93 -0.30 -3.86
CA LEU A 221 3.81 0.53 -5.05
C LEU A 221 2.86 -0.06 -6.11
N GLU A 222 2.94 -1.36 -6.39
CA GLU A 222 2.10 -2.02 -7.40
C GLU A 222 0.62 -2.05 -7.01
N GLU A 223 0.31 -2.21 -5.73
CA GLU A 223 -1.06 -2.15 -5.20
C GLU A 223 -1.64 -0.73 -5.31
N ILE A 224 -0.85 0.29 -4.98
CA ILE A 224 -1.26 1.70 -5.14
C ILE A 224 -1.53 2.01 -6.62
N MET A 225 -0.68 1.52 -7.52
CA MET A 225 -0.88 1.67 -8.97
C MET A 225 -2.19 1.01 -9.43
N TYR A 226 -2.51 -0.18 -8.92
CA TYR A 226 -3.71 -0.91 -9.27
C TYR A 226 -4.97 -0.22 -8.73
N ASN A 227 -4.99 0.14 -7.44
CA ASN A 227 -6.16 0.71 -6.78
C ASN A 227 -6.52 2.10 -7.31
N GLU A 228 -5.52 2.94 -7.57
CA GLU A 228 -5.74 4.32 -8.04
C GLU A 228 -5.64 4.45 -9.57
N ASN A 229 -5.38 3.34 -10.28
CA ASN A 229 -5.19 3.29 -11.73
C ASN A 229 -4.13 4.28 -12.24
N MET A 230 -2.99 4.32 -11.55
CA MET A 230 -1.89 5.26 -11.78
C MET A 230 -0.69 4.59 -12.47
N ARG A 231 0.01 5.33 -13.33
CA ARG A 231 1.23 4.84 -13.97
C ARG A 231 2.41 4.87 -12.99
N ARG A 232 3.30 3.86 -13.05
CA ARG A 232 4.51 3.76 -12.22
C ARG A 232 5.37 5.03 -12.26
N SER A 233 5.57 5.60 -13.46
CA SER A 233 6.39 6.79 -13.65
C SER A 233 5.79 8.03 -12.99
N GLN A 234 4.48 8.21 -13.10
CA GLN A 234 3.77 9.32 -12.47
C GLN A 234 3.84 9.22 -10.94
N LEU A 235 3.64 8.02 -10.40
CA LEU A 235 3.69 7.76 -8.97
C LEU A 235 5.12 7.94 -8.41
N LYS A 236 6.13 7.41 -9.11
CA LYS A 236 7.55 7.64 -8.75
C LYS A 236 7.93 9.13 -8.81
N MET A 237 7.52 9.84 -9.86
CA MET A 237 7.77 11.28 -9.98
C MET A 237 7.13 12.06 -8.82
N LEU A 238 5.91 11.68 -8.41
CA LEU A 238 5.27 12.27 -7.24
C LEU A 238 6.08 11.98 -5.96
N PHE A 239 6.54 10.74 -5.76
CA PHE A 239 7.36 10.40 -4.60
C PHE A 239 8.70 11.14 -4.57
N ASP A 240 9.32 11.36 -5.74
CA ASP A 240 10.55 12.14 -5.85
C ASP A 240 10.32 13.62 -5.51
N LYS A 241 9.18 14.19 -5.93
CA LYS A 241 8.77 15.57 -5.59
C LYS A 241 8.55 15.76 -4.09
N PHE A 242 7.98 14.77 -3.41
CA PHE A 242 7.69 14.79 -1.97
C PHE A 242 8.72 14.03 -1.14
N ARG A 243 9.91 13.75 -1.68
CA ARG A 243 10.97 12.96 -1.02
C ARG A 243 11.41 13.52 0.33
N SER A 244 11.23 14.82 0.58
CA SER A 244 11.57 15.46 1.85
C SER A 244 10.67 15.02 3.02
N VAL A 245 9.46 14.55 2.74
CA VAL A 245 8.47 14.09 3.75
C VAL A 245 8.16 12.59 3.64
N LEU A 246 8.77 11.91 2.67
CA LEU A 246 8.53 10.50 2.40
C LEU A 246 9.80 9.68 2.62
N VAL A 247 9.62 8.50 3.22
CA VAL A 247 10.64 7.46 3.27
C VAL A 247 10.18 6.30 2.39
N ILE A 248 11.06 5.90 1.49
CA ILE A 248 10.85 4.78 0.59
C ILE A 248 11.67 3.61 1.11
N THR A 249 11.01 2.50 1.43
CA THR A 249 11.66 1.26 1.88
C THR A 249 11.35 0.13 0.92
N ASN A 250 12.22 -0.88 0.88
CA ASN A 250 11.97 -2.11 0.14
C ASN A 250 11.99 -3.28 1.12
N HIS A 251 10.93 -4.07 1.15
CA HIS A 251 10.82 -5.26 1.98
C HIS A 251 9.87 -6.26 1.32
N GLU A 252 9.87 -7.50 1.82
CA GLU A 252 8.94 -8.52 1.35
C GLU A 252 7.50 -8.19 1.74
N ASP A 253 6.55 -8.72 0.98
CA ASP A 253 5.13 -8.55 1.30
C ASP A 253 4.80 -9.23 2.63
N PRO A 254 4.32 -8.50 3.66
CA PRO A 254 3.96 -9.10 4.96
C PRO A 254 2.95 -10.24 4.84
N VAL A 255 2.04 -10.17 3.86
CA VAL A 255 1.06 -11.24 3.61
C VAL A 255 1.77 -12.53 3.20
N ILE A 256 2.87 -12.44 2.44
CA ILE A 256 3.63 -13.58 1.95
C ILE A 256 4.66 -14.03 2.99
N SER A 257 5.27 -13.09 3.72
CA SER A 257 6.30 -13.31 4.75
C SER A 257 5.86 -14.31 5.82
N ILE A 258 4.62 -14.18 6.31
CA ILE A 258 4.04 -15.08 7.32
C ILE A 258 4.15 -16.55 6.91
N PHE A 259 4.00 -16.85 5.61
CA PHE A 259 4.06 -18.21 5.10
C PHE A 259 5.47 -18.72 4.84
N GLN A 260 6.49 -17.86 4.89
CA GLN A 260 7.89 -18.23 4.70
C GLN A 260 8.59 -18.56 6.01
N SER A 261 8.08 -18.06 7.14
CA SER A 261 8.53 -18.49 8.46
C SER A 261 8.17 -19.97 8.70
N PRO A 262 9.11 -20.82 9.13
CA PRO A 262 8.78 -22.18 9.52
C PRO A 262 7.80 -22.13 10.70
N LEU A 263 6.68 -22.85 10.60
CA LEU A 263 5.84 -23.18 11.75
C LEU A 263 6.73 -23.95 12.74
N GLU A 264 7.03 -23.34 13.89
CA GLU A 264 7.59 -24.06 15.04
C GLU A 264 6.67 -25.20 15.50
#